data_AF-A0A7X0C1X1-F1
#
_entry.id   AF-A0A7X0C1X1-F1
#
_cell.length_a   1.000
_cell.length_b   1.000
_cell.length_c   1.000
_cell.angle_alpha   90.00
_cell.angle_beta   90.00
_cell.angle_gamma   90.00
#
_symmetry.space_group_name_H-M   'P 1'
#
loop_
_entity.id
_entity.type
_entity.pdbx_description
1 polymer ?
#
loop_
_entity_poly.entity_id
_entity_poly.type
_entity_poly.pdbx_seq_one_letter_code
_entity_poly.pdbx_strand_id
1 'polypeptide(L)' 'MNRGLLVLAAASTLVTTMAAPSPAVAEPVYHEIVVEHSGKCLDVQDSGHAHGANVLQANCVNGPNQRWRLRMPEFD' A
#
# COMPACT_ATOMS: atom_id res chain seq x y z
N MET A 1 -11.84 -45.72 -51.13
CA MET A 1 -11.13 -46.56 -50.14
C MET A 1 -9.82 -45.87 -49.78
N ASN A 2 -9.56 -45.52 -48.51
CA ASN A 2 -8.18 -45.32 -48.05
C ASN A 2 -8.05 -45.70 -46.56
N ARG A 3 -7.06 -46.54 -46.25
CA ARG A 3 -6.87 -47.25 -44.98
C ARG A 3 -5.81 -46.54 -44.13
N GLY A 4 -6.15 -46.30 -42.85
CA GLY A 4 -5.27 -46.43 -41.67
C GLY A 4 -4.13 -45.43 -41.45
N LEU A 5 -4.02 -44.92 -40.22
CA LEU A 5 -2.76 -44.92 -39.46
C LEU A 5 -3.01 -44.66 -37.97
N LEU A 6 -2.52 -45.56 -37.12
CA LEU A 6 -2.37 -45.40 -35.67
C LEU A 6 -1.30 -44.33 -35.39
N VAL A 7 -1.55 -43.42 -34.46
CA VAL A 7 -0.50 -42.52 -33.92
C VAL A 7 -0.46 -42.64 -32.40
N LEU A 8 0.77 -42.76 -31.91
CA LEU A 8 1.24 -43.09 -30.57
C LEU A 8 0.81 -42.07 -29.50
N ALA A 9 0.52 -42.56 -28.29
CA ALA A 9 0.25 -41.72 -27.12
C ALA A 9 1.54 -41.04 -26.62
N ALA A 10 1.61 -39.72 -26.69
CA ALA A 10 2.67 -38.93 -26.07
C ALA A 10 2.31 -38.63 -24.60
N ALA A 11 3.08 -39.14 -23.64
CA ALA A 11 2.96 -38.79 -22.24
C ALA A 11 3.47 -37.34 -22.02
N SER A 12 2.56 -36.42 -21.70
CA SER A 12 2.90 -35.03 -21.40
C SER A 12 3.28 -34.87 -19.93
N THR A 13 4.52 -34.44 -19.66
CA THR A 13 4.94 -34.02 -18.33
C THR A 13 4.44 -32.59 -18.08
N LEU A 14 3.57 -32.42 -17.06
CA LEU A 14 3.14 -31.10 -16.63
C LEU A 14 4.31 -30.42 -15.90
N VAL A 15 4.90 -29.41 -16.52
CA VAL A 15 5.84 -28.50 -15.86
C VAL A 15 5.03 -27.46 -15.08
N THR A 16 5.00 -27.57 -13.76
CA THR A 16 4.43 -26.53 -12.88
C THR A 16 5.49 -25.49 -12.59
N THR A 17 5.41 -24.32 -13.22
CA THR A 17 6.23 -23.17 -12.83
C THR A 17 5.80 -22.70 -11.43
N MET A 18 6.70 -22.74 -10.45
CA MET A 18 6.45 -22.07 -9.17
C MET A 18 6.70 -20.57 -9.37
N ALA A 19 5.66 -19.75 -9.31
CA ALA A 19 5.82 -18.31 -9.21
C ALA A 19 6.44 -17.99 -7.84
N ALA A 20 7.58 -17.29 -7.82
CA ALA A 20 8.15 -16.76 -6.59
C ALA A 20 7.16 -15.76 -5.96
N PRO A 21 7.03 -15.69 -4.62
CA PRO A 21 6.21 -14.66 -3.99
C PRO A 21 6.78 -13.28 -4.35
N SER A 22 5.93 -12.37 -4.81
CA SER A 22 6.31 -10.96 -4.95
C SER A 22 6.77 -10.43 -3.58
N PRO A 23 7.81 -9.57 -3.51
CA PRO A 23 8.12 -8.90 -2.26
C PRO A 23 6.87 -8.15 -1.81
N ALA A 24 6.34 -8.49 -0.65
CA ALA A 24 5.25 -7.75 -0.05
C ALA A 24 5.78 -6.36 0.31
N VAL A 25 5.44 -5.36 -0.50
CA VAL A 25 5.63 -3.97 -0.12
C VAL A 25 4.68 -3.73 1.06
N ALA A 26 5.24 -3.41 2.22
CA ALA A 26 4.40 -3.04 3.36
C ALA A 26 3.63 -1.77 2.99
N GLU A 27 2.30 -1.83 3.06
CA GLU A 27 1.45 -0.66 2.86
C GLU A 27 1.78 0.42 3.90
N PRO A 28 1.79 1.70 3.52
CA PRO A 28 2.06 2.77 4.47
C PRO A 28 0.98 2.79 5.57
N VAL A 29 1.44 2.73 6.82
CA VAL A 29 0.57 2.91 7.99
C VAL A 29 0.38 4.42 8.24
N TYR A 30 -0.86 4.81 8.45
CA TYR A 30 -1.24 6.18 8.79
C TYR A 30 -1.79 6.24 10.21
N HIS A 31 -1.52 7.35 10.88
CA HIS A 31 -1.96 7.62 12.25
C HIS A 31 -2.70 8.95 12.31
N GLU A 32 -3.69 9.01 13.21
CA GLU A 32 -4.22 10.27 13.70
C GLU A 32 -3.37 10.71 14.90
N ILE A 33 -3.02 12.00 14.96
CA ILE A 33 -2.23 12.56 16.06
C ILE A 33 -3.14 13.50 16.85
N VAL A 34 -3.55 13.06 18.03
CA VAL A 34 -4.43 13.83 18.93
C VAL A 34 -3.59 14.58 19.96
N VAL A 35 -3.83 15.87 20.09
CA VAL A 35 -3.19 16.73 21.09
C VAL A 35 -3.93 16.57 22.42
N GLU A 36 -3.25 16.01 23.42
CA GLU A 36 -3.86 15.68 24.72
C GLU A 36 -4.54 16.88 25.39
N HIS A 37 -3.92 18.06 25.34
CA HIS A 37 -4.43 19.25 26.00
C HIS A 37 -5.78 19.75 25.44
N SER A 38 -6.02 19.57 24.14
CA SER A 38 -7.20 20.13 23.45
C SER A 38 -8.19 19.08 22.96
N GLY A 39 -7.78 17.81 22.88
CA GLY A 39 -8.54 16.74 22.21
C GLY A 39 -8.65 16.93 20.69
N LYS A 40 -7.87 17.85 20.10
CA LYS A 40 -7.90 18.15 18.67
C LYS A 40 -6.82 17.39 17.91
N CYS A 41 -7.04 17.21 16.61
CA CYS A 41 -6.14 16.49 15.73
C CYS A 41 -5.16 17.43 15.01
N LEU A 42 -3.96 16.93 14.73
CA LEU A 42 -2.98 17.58 13.87
C LEU A 42 -3.49 17.59 12.43
N ASP A 43 -3.61 18.77 11.84
CA ASP A 43 -4.32 19.01 10.58
C ASP A 43 -3.50 19.92 9.66
N VAL A 44 -3.44 19.60 8.36
CA VAL A 44 -2.90 20.51 7.34
C VAL A 44 -3.97 21.51 6.91
N GLN A 45 -3.71 22.79 7.16
CA GLN A 45 -4.64 23.89 6.90
C GLN A 45 -5.19 23.84 5.47
N ASP A 46 -6.51 23.96 5.34
CA ASP A 46 -7.26 23.94 4.07
C ASP A 46 -6.98 22.71 3.19
N SER A 47 -6.49 21.62 3.78
CA SER A 47 -5.97 20.45 3.05
C SER A 47 -4.90 20.82 2.02
N GLY A 48 -4.05 21.81 2.32
CA GLY A 48 -3.01 22.29 1.42
C GLY A 48 -1.96 21.22 1.07
N HIS A 49 -1.55 21.18 -0.19
CA HIS A 49 -0.53 20.24 -0.71
C HIS A 49 0.83 20.90 -0.96
N ALA A 50 0.91 22.24 -0.82
CA ALA A 50 2.13 22.98 -1.05
C ALA A 50 3.17 22.71 0.05
N HIS A 51 4.45 22.72 -0.31
CA HIS A 51 5.52 22.69 0.67
C HIS A 51 5.41 23.91 1.61
N GLY A 52 5.52 23.66 2.91
CA GLY A 52 5.33 24.70 3.92
C GLY A 52 3.87 25.04 4.20
N ALA A 53 2.90 24.27 3.71
CA ALA A 53 1.51 24.38 4.17
C ALA A 53 1.45 24.34 5.71
N ASN A 54 0.66 25.25 6.28
CA ASN A 54 0.55 25.37 7.73
C ASN A 54 -0.05 24.10 8.34
N VAL A 55 0.48 23.71 9.49
CA VAL A 55 -0.07 22.63 10.32
C VAL A 55 -0.68 23.24 11.58
N LEU A 56 -1.93 22.90 11.88
CA LEU A 56 -2.71 23.46 12.99
C LEU A 56 -3.46 22.36 13.76
N GLN A 57 -4.19 22.76 14.80
CA GLN A 57 -5.07 21.87 15.55
C GLN A 57 -6.53 22.11 15.15
N ALA A 58 -7.20 21.08 14.64
CA ALA A 58 -8.61 21.12 14.22
C ALA A 58 -9.42 20.01 14.89
N ASN A 59 -10.75 20.08 14.77
CA ASN A 59 -11.60 18.98 15.21
C ASN A 59 -11.22 17.71 14.45
N CYS A 60 -11.16 16.58 15.16
CA CYS A 60 -10.88 15.29 14.54
C CYS A 60 -12.05 14.89 13.64
N VAL A 61 -11.79 14.79 12.33
CA VAL A 61 -12.76 14.41 11.31
C VAL A 61 -12.30 13.21 10.48
N ASN A 62 -11.16 12.60 10.85
CA ASN A 62 -10.54 11.49 10.12
C ASN A 62 -10.29 11.80 8.63
N GLY A 63 -10.04 13.09 8.33
CA GLY A 63 -9.78 13.59 6.98
C GLY A 63 -8.39 13.19 6.48
N PRO A 64 -8.15 13.14 5.15
CA PRO A 64 -6.82 12.87 4.60
C PRO A 64 -5.73 13.81 5.10
N ASN A 65 -6.08 15.08 5.33
CA ASN A 65 -5.21 16.11 5.89
C ASN A 65 -4.92 15.95 7.39
N GLN A 66 -5.48 14.92 8.03
CA GLN A 66 -5.26 14.55 9.43
C GLN A 66 -4.59 13.18 9.59
N ARG A 67 -4.17 12.55 8.47
CA ARG A 67 -3.50 11.24 8.47
C ARG A 67 -2.00 11.40 8.24
N TRP A 68 -1.22 11.02 9.24
CA TRP A 68 0.22 11.23 9.27
C TRP A 68 0.95 9.90 9.16
N ARG A 69 1.95 9.85 8.30
CA ARG A 69 2.94 8.76 8.31
C ARG A 69 4.11 9.19 9.16
N LEU A 70 4.34 8.47 10.25
CA LEU A 70 5.52 8.67 11.09
C LEU A 70 6.72 8.01 10.41
N ARG A 71 7.82 8.75 10.29
CA ARG A 71 9.10 8.21 9.85
C ARG A 71 10.12 8.46 10.94
N MET A 72 10.83 7.41 11.31
CA MET A 72 12.03 7.57 12.11
C MET A 72 13.06 8.30 11.24
N PRO A 73 13.67 9.38 11.74
CA PRO A 73 14.78 10.00 11.03
C PRO A 73 15.94 8.99 10.99
N GLU A 74 16.50 8.77 9.80
CA GLU A 74 17.80 8.11 9.65
C GLU A 74 18.83 9.12 10.19
N PHE A 75 19.56 8.75 11.24
CA PHE A 75 20.71 9.51 11.69
C PHE A 75 21.93 8.92 10.98
N ASP A 76 22.36 9.56 9.90
CA ASP A 76 23.68 9.32 9.30
C ASP A 76 24.80 9.84 10.23
#